data_AF-A0A2D9CS65-F1
#
_entry.id   AF-A0A2D9CS65-F1
#
_cell.length_a   1.000
_cell.length_b   1.000
_cell.length_c   1.000
_cell.angle_alpha   90.00
_cell.angle_beta   90.00
_cell.angle_gamma   90.00
#
_symmetry.space_group_name_H-M   'P 1'
#
loop_
_entity.id
_entity.type
_entity.pdbx_description
1 polymer ?
#
loop_
_entity_poly.entity_id
_entity_poly.type
_entity_poly.pdbx_seq_one_letter_code
_entity_poly.pdbx_strand_id
1 'polypeptide(L)'
;MFKRVLGAALILGLATPAAAATCGKRGDMVTSLEKKYLEQLQVGGLQEVEGDKSVVELWTSEETGTFTILMTRSNGISCVLAVGTDVFFAKPEPAAGRGTPS
;
A
#
# COMPACT_ATOMS: atom_id res chain seq x y z
N MET A 1 47.60 19.67 -34.13
CA MET A 1 47.32 18.22 -34.23
C MET A 1 46.45 17.84 -33.03
N PHE A 2 45.13 17.98 -33.17
CA PHE A 2 44.17 17.80 -32.08
C PHE A 2 43.59 16.39 -32.11
N LYS A 3 44.21 15.48 -31.35
CA LYS A 3 43.73 14.10 -31.23
C LYS A 3 42.73 14.06 -30.08
N ARG A 4 41.44 14.23 -30.42
CA ARG A 4 40.32 14.16 -29.48
C ARG A 4 40.14 12.72 -29.00
N VAL A 5 40.49 12.45 -27.75
CA VAL A 5 40.16 11.19 -27.08
C VAL A 5 38.77 11.36 -26.47
N LEU A 6 37.77 10.87 -27.20
CA LEU A 6 36.39 10.74 -26.73
C LEU A 6 36.31 9.45 -25.91
N GLY A 7 36.57 9.54 -24.60
CA GLY A 7 36.41 8.43 -23.67
C GLY A 7 34.94 8.27 -23.29
N ALA A 8 34.30 7.19 -23.77
CA ALA A 8 32.92 6.85 -23.46
C ALA A 8 32.76 6.57 -21.95
N ALA A 9 32.01 7.41 -21.25
CA ALA A 9 31.57 7.14 -19.88
C ALA A 9 30.42 6.13 -19.92
N LEU A 10 30.69 4.87 -19.59
CA LEU A 10 29.63 3.91 -19.27
C LEU A 10 28.98 4.32 -17.95
N ILE A 11 27.80 4.93 -18.03
CA ILE A 11 26.92 5.11 -16.87
C ILE A 11 26.23 3.77 -16.63
N LEU A 12 26.80 2.94 -15.75
CA LEU A 12 26.13 1.76 -15.22
C LEU A 12 24.96 2.22 -14.34
N GLY A 13 23.74 2.09 -14.86
CA GLY A 13 22.52 2.37 -14.12
C GLY A 13 22.42 1.48 -12.89
N LEU A 14 22.48 2.07 -11.70
CA LEU A 14 22.19 1.40 -10.44
C LEU A 14 20.69 1.06 -10.43
N ALA A 15 20.35 -0.18 -10.72
CA ALA A 15 19.01 -0.69 -10.46
C ALA A 15 18.82 -0.75 -8.93
N THR A 16 18.03 0.17 -8.38
CA THR A 16 17.60 0.06 -6.99
C THR A 16 16.63 -1.11 -6.87
N PRO A 17 16.73 -1.96 -5.83
CA PRO A 17 15.75 -3.01 -5.61
C PRO A 17 14.39 -2.35 -5.35
N ALA A 18 13.44 -2.56 -6.25
CA ALA A 18 12.05 -2.24 -5.98
C ALA A 18 11.61 -3.11 -4.79
N ALA A 19 11.02 -2.48 -3.76
CA ALA A 19 10.41 -3.23 -2.66
C ALA A 19 9.33 -4.14 -3.26
N ALA A 20 9.63 -5.43 -3.37
CA ALA A 20 8.67 -6.40 -3.88
C ALA A 20 7.51 -6.46 -2.89
N ALA A 21 6.29 -6.21 -3.37
CA ALA A 21 5.11 -6.36 -2.54
C ALA A 21 5.00 -7.81 -2.06
N THR A 22 4.90 -8.01 -0.75
CA THR A 22 4.64 -9.34 -0.18
C THR A 22 3.21 -9.73 -0.51
N CYS A 23 3.05 -10.73 -1.39
CA CYS A 23 1.75 -11.21 -1.85
C CYS A 23 1.53 -12.68 -1.46
N GLY A 24 0.28 -13.05 -1.21
CA GLY A 24 -0.13 -14.41 -0.90
C GLY A 24 -1.63 -14.63 -1.10
N LYS A 25 -2.12 -15.83 -0.80
CA LYS A 25 -3.57 -16.07 -0.74
C LYS A 25 -4.14 -15.22 0.40
N ARG A 26 -5.27 -14.54 0.17
CA ARG A 26 -5.88 -13.66 1.20
C ARG A 26 -6.07 -14.37 2.54
N GLY A 27 -6.53 -15.62 2.54
CA GLY A 27 -6.75 -16.38 3.78
C GLY A 27 -5.49 -16.56 4.63
N ASP A 28 -4.34 -16.81 3.99
CA ASP A 28 -3.06 -16.98 4.68
C ASP A 28 -2.56 -15.64 5.25
N MET A 29 -2.74 -14.56 4.48
CA MET A 29 -2.39 -13.20 4.91
C MET A 29 -3.23 -12.79 6.12
N VAL A 30 -4.56 -12.92 6.03
CA VAL A 30 -5.50 -12.62 7.12
C VAL A 30 -5.18 -13.43 8.36
N THR A 31 -4.95 -14.75 8.22
CA THR A 31 -4.56 -15.61 9.34
C THR A 31 -3.27 -15.12 10.01
N SER A 32 -2.30 -14.63 9.24
CA SER A 32 -1.08 -14.07 9.79
C SER A 32 -1.32 -12.75 10.53
N LEU A 33 -2.12 -11.84 9.95
CA LEU A 33 -2.48 -10.56 10.59
C LEU A 33 -3.19 -10.79 11.92
N GLU A 34 -4.22 -11.64 11.93
CA GLU A 34 -5.01 -11.92 13.13
C GLU A 34 -4.20 -12.65 14.21
N LYS A 35 -3.39 -13.65 13.84
CA LYS A 35 -2.75 -14.52 14.85
C LYS A 35 -1.37 -14.06 15.30
N LYS A 36 -0.60 -13.40 14.43
CA LYS A 36 0.78 -13.00 14.74
C LYS A 36 0.90 -11.53 15.09
N TYR A 37 0.18 -10.67 14.37
CA TYR A 37 0.24 -9.24 14.57
C TYR A 37 -0.90 -8.72 15.43
N LEU A 38 -1.89 -9.58 15.73
CA LEU A 38 -3.09 -9.26 16.49
C LEU A 38 -3.86 -8.11 15.86
N GLU A 39 -3.77 -8.01 14.53
CA GLU A 39 -4.45 -6.99 13.75
C GLU A 39 -5.84 -7.46 13.35
N GLN A 40 -6.81 -6.56 13.43
CA GLN A 40 -8.20 -6.76 13.07
C GLN A 40 -8.58 -5.79 11.94
N LEU A 41 -9.46 -6.23 11.04
CA LEU A 41 -9.96 -5.41 9.93
C LEU A 41 -10.73 -4.20 10.48
N GLN A 42 -10.30 -3.00 10.12
CA GLN A 42 -10.95 -1.74 10.50
C GLN A 42 -11.72 -1.09 9.35
N VAL A 43 -11.13 -1.10 8.15
CA VAL A 43 -11.71 -0.43 6.97
C VAL A 43 -11.57 -1.36 5.77
N GLY A 44 -12.61 -1.42 4.94
CA GLY A 44 -12.60 -2.13 3.67
C GLY A 44 -13.37 -1.37 2.60
N GLY A 45 -12.88 -1.41 1.36
CA GLY A 45 -13.53 -0.76 0.23
C GLY A 45 -13.17 -1.39 -1.10
N LEU A 46 -14.11 -1.37 -2.05
CA LEU A 46 -13.85 -1.75 -3.43
C LEU A 46 -13.15 -0.61 -4.16
N GLN A 47 -12.17 -0.96 -4.98
CA GLN A 47 -11.53 -0.07 -5.92
C GLN A 47 -11.42 -0.74 -7.31
N GLU A 48 -11.40 0.08 -8.35
CA GLU A 48 -11.14 -0.36 -9.72
C GLU A 48 -9.68 -0.06 -10.05
N VAL A 49 -8.92 -1.08 -10.44
CA VAL A 49 -7.51 -0.95 -10.87
C VAL A 49 -7.43 -1.51 -12.29
N GLU A 50 -7.22 -0.65 -13.29
CA GLU A 50 -7.00 -1.00 -14.71
C GLU A 50 -7.84 -2.20 -15.21
N GLY A 51 -9.16 -2.15 -15.03
CA GLY A 51 -10.10 -3.18 -15.52
C GLY A 51 -10.32 -4.37 -14.57
N ASP A 52 -9.62 -4.43 -13.44
CA ASP A 52 -9.82 -5.42 -12.38
C ASP A 52 -10.44 -4.80 -11.12
N LYS A 53 -11.40 -5.51 -10.53
CA LYS A 53 -11.95 -5.18 -9.21
C LYS A 53 -11.01 -5.69 -8.12
N SER A 54 -10.69 -4.82 -7.17
CA SER A 54 -9.95 -5.20 -5.98
C SER A 54 -10.57 -4.60 -4.72
N VAL A 55 -10.22 -5.16 -3.58
CA VAL A 55 -10.60 -4.67 -2.26
C VAL A 55 -9.34 -4.12 -1.59
N VAL A 56 -9.41 -2.91 -1.04
CA VAL A 56 -8.39 -2.37 -0.13
C VAL A 56 -8.89 -2.51 1.28
N GLU A 57 -8.04 -2.99 2.17
CA GLU A 57 -8.33 -3.30 3.55
C GLU A 57 -7.27 -2.66 4.46
N LEU A 58 -7.69 -1.96 5.51
CA LEU A 58 -6.82 -1.51 6.61
C LEU A 58 -7.05 -2.41 7.81
N TRP A 59 -5.97 -3.00 8.31
CA TRP A 59 -5.90 -3.83 9.48
C TRP A 59 -5.09 -3.12 10.55
N THR A 60 -5.53 -3.16 11.81
CA THR A 60 -4.84 -2.49 12.92
C THR A 60 -4.87 -3.33 14.18
N SER A 61 -3.87 -3.18 15.03
CA SER A 61 -3.84 -3.77 16.37
C SER A 61 -3.71 -2.69 17.42
N GLU A 62 -4.64 -2.64 18.36
CA GLU A 62 -4.49 -1.80 19.56
C GLU A 62 -3.44 -2.36 20.52
N GLU A 63 -3.22 -3.68 20.49
CA GLU A 63 -2.30 -4.36 21.40
C GLU A 63 -0.84 -4.17 20.98
N THR A 64 -0.54 -4.34 19.70
CA THR A 64 0.83 -4.19 19.18
C THR A 64 1.08 -2.79 18.62
N GLY A 65 0.04 -1.99 18.39
CA GLY A 65 0.12 -0.66 17.80
C GLY A 65 0.44 -0.66 16.30
N THR A 66 0.40 -1.82 15.64
CA THR A 66 0.74 -1.96 14.22
C THR A 66 -0.47 -1.75 13.31
N PHE A 67 -0.20 -1.45 12.05
CA PHE A 67 -1.18 -1.50 10.98
C PHE A 67 -0.62 -2.13 9.71
N THR A 68 -1.52 -2.72 8.93
CA THR A 68 -1.24 -3.25 7.59
C THR A 68 -2.33 -2.84 6.61
N ILE A 69 -1.94 -2.40 5.41
CA ILE A 69 -2.86 -2.18 4.29
C ILE A 69 -2.68 -3.32 3.29
N LEU A 70 -3.78 -4.04 3.03
CA LEU A 70 -3.84 -5.08 2.02
C LEU A 70 -4.63 -4.61 0.80
N MET A 71 -4.21 -5.09 -0.38
CA MET A 71 -5.02 -5.03 -1.60
C MET A 71 -5.24 -6.43 -2.13
N THR A 72 -6.50 -6.84 -2.18
CA THR A 72 -6.93 -8.15 -2.65
C THR A 72 -7.58 -8.05 -4.02
N ARG A 73 -7.05 -8.77 -5.02
CA ARG A 73 -7.65 -8.87 -6.35
C ARG A 73 -8.75 -9.93 -6.40
N SER A 74 -9.60 -9.87 -7.43
CA SER A 74 -10.69 -10.82 -7.68
C SER A 74 -10.24 -12.29 -7.74
N ASN A 75 -8.98 -12.56 -8.08
CA ASN A 75 -8.38 -13.89 -8.08
C ASN A 75 -8.00 -14.43 -6.68
N GLY A 76 -8.28 -13.68 -5.61
CA GLY A 76 -8.02 -14.07 -4.22
C GLY A 76 -6.58 -13.83 -3.74
N ILE A 77 -5.72 -13.26 -4.57
CA ILE A 77 -4.36 -12.84 -4.17
C ILE A 77 -4.44 -11.50 -3.47
N SER A 78 -3.82 -11.42 -2.30
CA SER A 78 -3.70 -10.23 -1.49
C SER A 78 -2.25 -9.82 -1.34
N CYS A 79 -1.96 -8.55 -1.58
CA CYS A 79 -0.62 -7.97 -1.49
C CYS A 79 -0.59 -6.89 -0.42
N VAL A 80 0.49 -6.86 0.35
CA VAL A 80 0.79 -5.78 1.28
C VAL A 80 1.12 -4.52 0.49
N LEU A 81 0.34 -3.46 0.71
CA LEU A 81 0.61 -2.13 0.16
C LEU A 81 1.44 -1.27 1.11
N ALA A 82 1.18 -1.38 2.42
CA ALA A 82 1.89 -0.66 3.46
C ALA A 82 1.82 -1.41 4.79
N VAL A 83 2.83 -1.20 5.63
CA VAL A 83 2.90 -1.66 7.02
C VAL A 83 3.51 -0.56 7.87
N GLY A 84 3.14 -0.48 9.14
CA GLY A 84 3.73 0.48 10.07
C GLY A 84 3.13 0.40 11.47
N THR A 85 3.31 1.47 12.22
CA THR A 85 2.79 1.67 13.58
C THR A 85 2.07 3.01 13.68
N ASP A 86 1.46 3.28 14.84
CA ASP A 86 0.94 4.61 15.20
C ASP A 86 -0.17 5.11 14.25
N VAL A 87 -1.04 4.19 13.82
CA VAL A 87 -2.20 4.53 12.99
C VAL A 87 -3.19 5.40 13.75
N PHE A 88 -3.72 6.43 13.10
CA PHE A 88 -4.75 7.30 13.66
C PHE A 88 -5.91 7.47 12.67
N PHE A 89 -7.12 7.57 13.21
CA PHE A 89 -8.32 7.86 12.43
C PHE A 89 -8.63 9.35 12.54
N ALA A 90 -8.34 10.09 11.46
CA ALA A 90 -8.68 11.51 11.40
C ALA A 90 -10.20 11.70 11.44
N LYS A 91 -10.66 12.61 12.31
CA LYS A 91 -12.04 13.09 12.29
C LYS A 91 -12.22 14.04 11.10
N PRO A 92 -13.21 13.83 10.22
CA PRO A 92 -13.47 14.78 9.14
C PRO A 92 -13.82 16.16 9.70
N GLU A 93 -13.20 17.20 9.17
CA GLU A 93 -13.66 18.57 9.42
C GLU A 93 -15.00 18.77 8.69
N PRO A 94 -16.02 19.37 9.33
CA PRO A 94 -17.25 19.71 8.63
C PRO A 94 -16.91 20.54 7.39
N ALA A 95 -17.42 20.14 6.22
CA ALA A 95 -17.21 20.90 5.00
C ALA A 95 -17.68 22.34 5.25
N ALA A 96 -16.74 23.30 5.21
CA ALA A 96 -17.07 24.72 5.24
C ALA A 96 -18.13 24.95 4.17
N GLY A 97 -19.30 25.42 4.60
CA GLY A 97 -20.52 25.38 3.82
C GLY A 97 -20.27 25.81 2.37
N ARG A 98 -20.45 24.88 1.43
CA ARG A 98 -20.69 25.24 0.03
C ARG A 98 -21.97 26.06 0.06
N GLY A 99 -21.83 27.39 0.05
CA GLY A 99 -22.95 28.31 -0.02
C GLY A 99 -23.84 27.87 -1.18
N THR A 100 -25.08 27.48 -0.86
CA THR A 100 -26.10 27.23 -1.87
C THR A 100 -26.28 28.54 -2.65
N PRO A 101 -26.10 28.56 -3.98
CA PRO A 101 -26.51 29.70 -4.77
C PRO A 101 -28.02 29.88 -4.59
N SER A 102 -28.41 31.09 -4.22
CA SER A 102 -29.80 31.51 -4.01
C SER A 102 -30.60 31.54 -5.32
#